data_AF-A0A3N1XN66-F1
#
_entry.id   AF-A0A3N1XN66-F1
#
_cell.length_a   1.000
_cell.length_b   1.000
_cell.length_c   1.000
_cell.angle_alpha   90.00
_cell.angle_beta   90.00
_cell.angle_gamma   90.00
#
_symmetry.space_group_name_H-M   'P 1'
#
loop_
_entity.id
_entity.type
_entity.pdbx_description
1 polymer ?
#
loop_
_entity_poly.entity_id
_entity_poly.type
_entity_poly.pdbx_seq_one_letter_code
_entity_poly.pdbx_strand_id
1 'polypeptide(L)'
;MDKYNAEGYPDPTAAEAIENVMRDERAKTYKPCVFICSPFAGDTLRNLKKAREYLLFAVEQGTIPFAPHLLYPQVLDDSDPEQRKLGQFFGMVWLRKCDELWVFGGYISKGMQVEIDKALKHRIPIRYFNENCKEVQQI
;
A
#
# COMPACT_ATOMS: atom_id res chain seq x y z
N MET A 1 31.47 3.89 -0.38
CA MET A 1 31.67 4.89 0.68
C MET A 1 33.12 4.79 1.12
N ASP A 2 33.84 5.90 1.05
CA ASP A 2 35.25 5.96 1.43
C ASP A 2 35.39 5.81 2.94
N LYS A 3 36.13 4.79 3.37
CA LYS A 3 36.45 4.53 4.78
C LYS A 3 37.67 5.33 5.25
N TYR A 4 38.09 6.33 4.49
CA TYR A 4 39.35 7.03 4.69
C TYR A 4 39.08 8.53 4.84
N ASN A 5 39.79 9.18 5.75
CA ASN A 5 39.72 10.63 5.94
C ASN A 5 40.49 11.38 4.83
N ALA A 6 40.51 12.72 4.89
CA ALA A 6 41.19 13.57 3.91
C ALA A 6 42.71 13.34 3.79
N GLU A 7 43.31 12.67 4.78
CA GLU A 7 44.73 12.31 4.82
C GLU A 7 45.00 10.86 4.38
N GLY A 8 43.95 10.11 4.02
CA GLY A 8 44.05 8.73 3.54
C GLY A 8 44.17 7.67 4.64
N TYR A 9 43.92 8.03 5.91
CA TYR A 9 43.87 7.05 7.01
C TYR A 9 42.47 6.47 7.18
N PRO A 10 42.33 5.17 7.52
CA PRO A 10 41.03 4.59 7.86
C PRO A 10 40.36 5.38 8.99
N ASP A 11 39.15 5.89 8.73
CA ASP A 11 38.32 6.59 9.70
C ASP A 11 36.94 5.92 9.76
N PRO A 12 36.84 4.76 10.44
CA PRO A 12 35.58 4.04 10.58
C PRO A 12 34.54 4.85 11.36
N THR A 13 34.99 5.72 12.29
CA THR A 13 34.11 6.56 13.10
C THR A 13 33.38 7.59 12.25
N ALA A 14 34.08 8.29 11.34
CA ALA A 14 33.45 9.23 10.42
C ALA A 14 32.48 8.52 9.46
N ALA A 15 32.87 7.34 8.94
CA ALA A 15 32.00 6.55 8.07
C ALA A 15 30.72 6.08 8.79
N GLU A 16 30.83 5.57 10.01
CA GLU A 16 29.69 5.15 10.84
C GLU A 16 28.80 6.34 11.22
N ALA A 17 29.37 7.48 11.58
CA ALA A 17 28.61 8.69 11.88
C ALA A 17 27.79 9.17 10.67
N ILE A 18 28.39 9.18 9.48
CA ILE A 18 27.69 9.53 8.23
C ILE A 18 26.57 8.52 7.94
N GLU A 19 26.82 7.21 8.08
CA GLU A 19 25.81 6.18 7.84
C GLU A 19 24.62 6.29 8.83
N ASN A 20 24.89 6.59 10.10
CA ASN A 20 23.86 6.83 11.11
C ASN A 20 23.01 8.07 10.78
N VAL A 21 23.64 9.18 10.40
CA VAL A 21 22.92 10.39 9.95
C VAL A 21 22.05 10.07 8.72
N MET A 22 22.59 9.34 7.73
CA MET A 22 21.82 8.93 6.55
C MET A 22 20.64 8.00 6.90
N ARG A 23 20.81 7.10 7.87
CA ARG A 23 19.75 6.21 8.37
C ARG A 23 18.66 7.00 9.07
N ASP A 24 19.02 7.97 9.91
CA ASP A 24 18.07 8.85 10.60
C ASP A 24 17.29 9.71 9.62
N GLU A 25 17.95 10.28 8.60
CA GLU A 25 17.28 11.04 7.54
C GLU A 25 16.32 10.16 6.71
N ARG A 26 16.70 8.91 6.41
CA ARG A 26 15.79 7.93 5.78
C ARG A 26 14.61 7.59 6.68
N ALA A 27 14.82 7.39 7.97
CA ALA A 27 13.74 7.11 8.92
C ALA A 27 12.75 8.28 9.03
N LYS A 28 13.25 9.54 9.04
CA LYS A 28 12.40 10.74 9.06
C LYS A 28 11.54 10.89 7.80
N THR A 29 12.01 10.38 6.66
CA THR A 29 11.34 10.51 5.36
C THR A 29 10.54 9.29 4.94
N TYR A 30 10.66 8.17 5.67
CA TYR A 30 9.94 6.95 5.38
C TYR A 30 8.43 7.15 5.48
N LYS A 31 7.71 6.60 4.51
CA LYS A 31 6.25 6.55 4.47
C LYS A 31 5.84 5.13 4.11
N PRO A 32 5.00 4.47 4.91
CA PRO A 32 4.59 3.10 4.62
C PRO A 32 3.78 3.05 3.32
N CYS A 33 4.05 2.07 2.49
CA CYS A 33 3.26 1.75 1.32
C CYS A 33 2.00 1.00 1.76
N VAL A 34 0.82 1.54 1.45
CA VAL A 34 -0.45 0.97 1.91
C VAL A 34 -1.28 0.51 0.72
N PHE A 35 -1.74 -0.73 0.75
CA PHE A 35 -2.70 -1.23 -0.23
C PHE A 35 -4.12 -0.88 0.19
N ILE A 36 -4.90 -0.22 -0.68
CA ILE A 36 -6.30 0.11 -0.43
C ILE A 36 -7.19 -0.98 -1.01
N CYS A 37 -7.93 -1.65 -0.13
CA CYS A 37 -8.89 -2.69 -0.43
C CYS A 37 -10.31 -2.17 -0.16
N SER A 38 -11.12 -2.02 -1.21
CA SER A 38 -12.50 -1.53 -1.10
C SER A 38 -13.37 -2.12 -2.20
N PRO A 39 -14.71 -2.10 -2.07
CA PRO A 39 -15.59 -2.54 -3.13
C PRO A 39 -15.34 -1.77 -4.43
N PHE A 40 -15.34 -2.50 -5.55
CA PHE A 40 -15.28 -1.92 -6.90
C PHE A 40 -16.57 -2.22 -7.67
N ALA A 41 -16.92 -3.51 -7.80
CA ALA A 41 -18.14 -3.96 -8.48
C ALA A 41 -19.43 -3.57 -7.74
N GLY A 42 -20.56 -3.59 -8.45
CA GLY A 42 -21.86 -3.14 -7.95
C GLY A 42 -22.15 -1.72 -8.41
N ASP A 43 -22.36 -0.79 -7.48
CA ASP A 43 -22.44 0.64 -7.80
C ASP A 43 -21.04 1.21 -8.06
N THR A 44 -20.52 0.94 -9.26
CA THR A 44 -19.15 1.29 -9.65
C THR A 44 -18.89 2.79 -9.55
N LEU A 45 -19.87 3.65 -9.86
CA LEU A 45 -19.70 5.10 -9.77
C LEU A 45 -19.49 5.55 -8.32
N ARG A 46 -20.33 5.09 -7.40
CA ARG A 46 -20.17 5.36 -5.97
C ARG A 46 -18.87 4.79 -5.43
N ASN A 47 -18.56 3.54 -5.78
CA ASN A 47 -17.37 2.83 -5.31
C ASN A 47 -16.08 3.51 -5.78
N LEU A 48 -16.00 3.92 -7.05
CA LEU A 48 -14.88 4.68 -7.59
C LEU A 48 -14.68 6.02 -6.85
N LYS A 49 -15.77 6.72 -6.51
CA LYS A 49 -15.69 7.95 -5.71
C LYS A 49 -15.14 7.66 -4.31
N LYS A 50 -15.68 6.64 -3.63
CA LYS A 50 -15.23 6.22 -2.30
C LYS A 50 -13.75 5.79 -2.29
N ALA A 51 -13.31 4.99 -3.25
CA ALA A 51 -11.91 4.57 -3.36
C ALA A 51 -10.94 5.77 -3.48
N ARG A 52 -11.34 6.85 -4.19
CA ARG A 52 -10.55 8.09 -4.24
C ARG A 52 -10.52 8.83 -2.90
N GLU A 53 -11.64 8.86 -2.18
CA GLU A 53 -11.70 9.41 -0.81
C GLU A 53 -10.77 8.64 0.13
N TYR A 54 -10.73 7.30 0.03
CA TYR A 54 -9.86 6.44 0.84
C TYR A 54 -8.37 6.64 0.50
N LEU A 55 -8.02 6.80 -0.78
CA LEU A 55 -6.66 7.17 -1.17
C LEU A 55 -6.26 8.51 -0.55
N LEU A 56 -7.10 9.53 -0.64
CA LEU A 56 -6.82 10.85 -0.07
C LEU A 56 -6.62 10.75 1.45
N PHE A 57 -7.52 10.07 2.15
CA PHE A 57 -7.37 9.81 3.58
C PHE A 57 -6.03 9.16 3.92
N ALA A 58 -5.62 8.12 3.17
CA ALA A 58 -4.34 7.45 3.42
C ALA A 58 -3.12 8.35 3.14
N VAL A 59 -3.20 9.25 2.15
CA VAL A 59 -2.17 10.30 1.94
C VAL A 59 -2.09 11.23 3.14
N GLU A 60 -3.23 11.68 3.67
CA GLU A 60 -3.30 12.56 4.85
C GLU A 60 -2.77 11.88 6.13
N GLN A 61 -2.86 10.55 6.22
CA GLN A 61 -2.23 9.75 7.28
C GLN A 61 -0.70 9.57 7.09
N GLY A 62 -0.10 10.20 6.07
CA GLY A 62 1.34 10.20 5.86
C GLY A 62 1.88 8.95 5.17
N THR A 63 1.03 8.20 4.46
CA THR A 63 1.39 6.94 3.79
C THR A 63 1.57 7.13 2.27
N ILE A 64 2.02 6.09 1.57
CA ILE A 64 2.05 6.00 0.10
C ILE A 64 0.99 4.97 -0.33
N PRO A 65 -0.26 5.40 -0.62
CA PRO A 65 -1.33 4.45 -0.86
C PRO A 65 -1.43 4.01 -2.34
N PHE A 66 -1.89 2.78 -2.55
CA PHE A 66 -2.09 2.19 -3.87
C PHE A 66 -3.42 1.44 -3.96
N ALA A 67 -4.23 1.75 -4.98
CA ALA A 67 -5.53 1.14 -5.24
C ALA A 67 -5.57 0.56 -6.67
N PRO A 68 -5.25 -0.72 -6.88
CA PRO A 68 -5.17 -1.30 -8.23
C PRO A 68 -6.50 -1.27 -8.98
N HIS A 69 -7.62 -1.35 -8.25
CA HIS A 69 -8.98 -1.30 -8.81
C HIS A 69 -9.38 0.09 -9.31
N LEU A 70 -8.58 1.14 -9.06
CA LEU A 70 -8.70 2.43 -9.74
C LEU A 70 -7.84 2.51 -10.99
N LEU A 71 -6.76 1.73 -11.08
CA LEU A 71 -5.77 1.81 -12.15
C LEU A 71 -6.08 0.85 -13.29
N TYR A 72 -6.13 -0.45 -13.01
CA TYR A 72 -6.17 -1.48 -14.05
C TYR A 72 -7.47 -1.49 -14.86
N PRO A 73 -8.66 -1.21 -14.28
CA PRO A 73 -9.88 -1.11 -15.09
C PRO A 73 -9.88 0.02 -16.13
N GLN A 74 -8.91 0.93 -16.10
CA GLN A 74 -8.76 1.97 -17.14
C GLN A 74 -8.04 1.45 -18.39
N VAL A 75 -7.37 0.30 -18.30
CA VAL A 75 -6.53 -0.27 -19.38
C VAL A 75 -6.81 -1.75 -19.66
N LEU A 76 -7.55 -2.42 -18.76
CA LEU A 76 -8.01 -3.81 -18.88
C LEU A 76 -9.53 -3.84 -18.77
N ASP A 77 -10.17 -4.67 -19.58
CA ASP A 77 -11.62 -4.88 -19.54
C ASP A 77 -11.99 -5.83 -18.40
N ASP A 78 -12.69 -5.32 -17.37
CA ASP A 78 -13.13 -6.14 -16.22
C ASP A 78 -14.28 -7.10 -16.58
N SER A 79 -14.93 -6.91 -17.73
CA SER A 79 -15.95 -7.82 -18.26
C SER A 79 -15.35 -9.04 -18.98
N ASP A 80 -14.09 -8.94 -19.43
CA ASP A 80 -13.30 -10.06 -19.95
C ASP A 80 -12.65 -10.83 -18.78
N PRO A 81 -13.02 -12.11 -18.54
CA PRO A 81 -12.50 -12.89 -17.43
C PRO A 81 -10.97 -13.01 -17.39
N GLU A 82 -10.30 -13.08 -18.53
CA GLU A 82 -8.84 -13.25 -18.58
C GLU A 82 -8.12 -11.95 -18.26
N GLN A 83 -8.59 -10.82 -18.80
CA GLN A 83 -8.06 -9.49 -18.47
C GLN A 83 -8.33 -9.12 -17.02
N ARG A 84 -9.53 -9.42 -16.51
CA ARG A 84 -9.87 -9.25 -15.09
C ARG A 84 -8.92 -10.05 -14.20
N LYS A 85 -8.67 -11.32 -14.52
CA LYS A 85 -7.73 -12.17 -13.77
C LYS A 85 -6.31 -11.61 -13.81
N LEU A 86 -5.89 -11.06 -14.96
CA LEU A 86 -4.59 -10.40 -15.11
C LEU A 86 -4.48 -9.15 -14.22
N GLY A 87 -5.49 -8.29 -14.20
CA GLY A 87 -5.53 -7.10 -13.34
C GLY A 87 -5.49 -7.45 -11.86
N GLN A 88 -6.24 -8.47 -11.44
CA GLN A 88 -6.21 -9.00 -10.08
C GLN A 88 -4.82 -9.55 -9.73
N PHE A 89 -4.19 -10.30 -10.63
CA PHE A 89 -2.84 -10.82 -10.43
C PHE A 89 -1.83 -9.69 -10.23
N PHE A 90 -1.87 -8.64 -11.04
CA PHE A 90 -1.00 -7.46 -10.86
C PHE A 90 -1.26 -6.77 -9.52
N GLY A 91 -2.52 -6.61 -9.12
CA GLY A 91 -2.88 -6.13 -7.78
C GLY A 91 -2.24 -6.97 -6.66
N MET A 92 -2.30 -8.31 -6.76
CA MET A 92 -1.67 -9.19 -5.76
C MET A 92 -0.15 -9.05 -5.70
N VAL A 93 0.51 -8.77 -6.83
CA VAL A 93 1.96 -8.52 -6.87
C VAL A 93 2.31 -7.22 -6.14
N TRP A 94 1.51 -6.17 -6.34
CA TRP A 94 1.66 -4.90 -5.62
C TRP A 94 1.38 -5.03 -4.13
N LEU A 95 0.34 -5.77 -3.74
CA LEU A 95 0.02 -6.02 -2.33
C LEU A 95 1.23 -6.56 -1.57
N ARG A 96 2.00 -7.48 -2.17
CA ARG A 96 3.23 -8.03 -1.54
C ARG A 96 4.38 -7.04 -1.38
N LYS A 97 4.29 -5.86 -1.98
CA LYS A 97 5.26 -4.77 -1.87
C LYS A 97 4.80 -3.68 -0.89
N CYS A 98 3.56 -3.76 -0.41
CA CYS A 98 3.02 -2.85 0.59
C CYS A 98 3.39 -3.33 1.99
N ASP A 99 3.53 -2.37 2.89
CA ASP A 99 3.78 -2.58 4.31
C ASP A 99 2.48 -2.95 5.06
N GLU A 100 1.32 -2.46 4.59
CA GLU A 100 0.00 -2.73 5.19
C GLU A 100 -1.10 -2.89 4.14
N LEU A 101 -2.19 -3.58 4.52
CA LEU A 101 -3.47 -3.63 3.80
C LEU A 101 -4.53 -2.87 4.59
N TRP A 102 -5.14 -1.86 3.99
CA TRP A 102 -6.26 -1.12 4.59
C TRP A 102 -7.55 -1.48 3.88
N VAL A 103 -8.49 -2.05 4.63
CA VAL A 103 -9.78 -2.53 4.14
C VAL A 103 -10.85 -1.51 4.49
N PHE A 104 -11.62 -1.05 3.50
CA PHE A 104 -12.66 -0.04 3.67
C PHE A 104 -14.03 -0.54 3.22
N GLY A 105 -15.08 -0.10 3.93
CA GLY A 105 -16.47 -0.25 3.49
C GLY A 105 -17.41 -0.69 4.62
N GLY A 106 -18.64 -1.04 4.24
CA GLY A 106 -19.62 -1.65 5.14
C GLY A 106 -19.81 -3.16 4.93
N TYR A 107 -19.11 -3.77 3.97
CA TYR A 107 -19.14 -5.20 3.71
C TYR A 107 -17.85 -5.63 2.98
N ILE A 108 -17.55 -6.92 3.03
CA ILE A 108 -16.41 -7.52 2.32
C ILE A 108 -16.90 -8.21 1.04
N SER A 109 -16.48 -7.70 -0.12
CA SER A 109 -16.78 -8.33 -1.41
C SER A 109 -15.87 -9.55 -1.66
N LYS A 110 -16.25 -10.42 -2.62
CA LYS A 110 -15.42 -11.58 -3.01
C LYS A 110 -14.02 -11.16 -3.47
N GLY A 111 -13.89 -10.03 -4.18
CA GLY A 111 -12.59 -9.51 -4.61
C GLY A 111 -11.72 -9.08 -3.43
N MET A 112 -12.33 -8.38 -2.47
CA MET A 112 -11.65 -7.97 -1.24
C MET A 112 -11.21 -9.17 -0.40
N GLN A 113 -12.05 -10.21 -0.29
CA GLN A 113 -11.69 -11.41 0.46
C GLN A 113 -10.40 -12.05 -0.08
N VAL A 114 -10.21 -12.09 -1.41
CA VAL A 114 -8.99 -12.61 -2.03
C VAL A 114 -7.75 -11.78 -1.62
N GLU A 115 -7.89 -10.45 -1.56
CA GLU A 115 -6.84 -9.54 -1.11
C GLU A 115 -6.51 -9.75 0.38
N ILE A 116 -7.54 -9.87 1.22
CA ILE A 116 -7.42 -10.14 2.66
C ILE A 116 -6.73 -11.48 2.91
N ASP A 117 -7.18 -12.55 2.27
CA ASP A 117 -6.59 -13.89 2.40
C ASP A 117 -5.12 -13.88 1.97
N LYS A 118 -4.79 -13.12 0.92
CA LYS A 118 -3.41 -12.94 0.47
C LYS A 118 -2.59 -12.21 1.51
N ALA A 119 -3.07 -11.10 2.07
CA ALA A 119 -2.38 -10.35 3.12
C ALA A 119 -2.13 -11.21 4.36
N LEU A 120 -3.15 -11.93 4.84
CA LEU A 120 -3.03 -12.87 5.96
C LEU A 120 -1.97 -13.94 5.71
N LYS A 121 -2.00 -14.56 4.51
CA LYS A 121 -1.01 -15.59 4.12
C LYS A 121 0.43 -15.07 4.14
N HIS A 122 0.64 -13.80 3.81
CA HIS A 122 1.96 -13.15 3.78
C HIS A 122 2.28 -12.37 5.07
N ARG A 123 1.42 -12.45 6.10
CA ARG A 123 1.56 -11.72 7.37
C ARG A 123 1.67 -10.21 7.18
N ILE A 124 1.01 -9.67 6.16
CA ILE A 124 0.88 -8.23 5.96
C ILE A 124 -0.16 -7.73 6.97
N PRO A 125 0.17 -6.74 7.83
CA PRO A 125 -0.78 -6.14 8.77
C PRO A 125 -2.03 -5.64 8.05
N ILE A 126 -3.20 -5.90 8.64
CA ILE A 126 -4.50 -5.50 8.09
C ILE A 126 -5.17 -4.54 9.07
N ARG A 127 -5.64 -3.42 8.54
CA ARG A 127 -6.45 -2.44 9.28
C ARG A 127 -7.81 -2.30 8.61
N TYR A 128 -8.85 -2.20 9.42
CA TYR A 128 -10.23 -2.14 8.95
C TYR A 128 -10.83 -0.78 9.24
N PHE A 129 -11.52 -0.21 8.25
CA PHE A 129 -12.13 1.11 8.31
C PHE A 129 -13.56 1.04 7.77
N ASN A 130 -14.47 1.79 8.40
CA ASN A 130 -15.82 1.96 7.84
C ASN A 130 -15.83 2.97 6.68
N GLU A 131 -17.00 3.22 6.08
CA GLU A 131 -17.17 4.15 4.93
C GLU A 131 -16.80 5.61 5.22
N ASN A 132 -16.58 5.96 6.49
CA ASN A 132 -16.20 7.29 6.97
C ASN A 132 -14.73 7.35 7.43
N CYS A 133 -13.90 6.38 7.02
CA CYS A 133 -12.49 6.27 7.37
C CYS A 133 -12.21 6.18 8.88
N LYS A 134 -13.18 5.73 9.68
CA LYS A 134 -12.96 5.44 11.10
C LYS A 134 -12.50 4.00 11.25
N GLU A 135 -11.39 3.81 11.95
CA GLU A 135 -10.84 2.48 12.24
C GLU A 135 -11.79 1.68 13.14
N VAL A 136 -11.96 0.40 12.82
CA VAL A 136 -12.85 -0.55 13.51
C VAL A 136 -12.13 -1.89 13.70
N GLN A 137 -12.63 -2.74 14.60
CA GLN A 137 -12.00 -4.04 14.86
C GLN A 137 -12.18 -5.02 13.69
N GLN A 138 -13.34 -4.98 13.02
CA GLN A 138 -13.65 -5.76 11.82
C GLN A 138 -14.88 -5.14 11.12
N ILE A 139 -15.01 -5.39 9.81
CA ILE A 139 -16.16 -5.00 8.98
C ILE A 139 -17.14 -6.17 8.87
#